data_AF-A0A662HI13-F1
#
_entry.id   AF-A0A662HI13-F1
#
_cell.length_a   1.000
_cell.length_b   1.000
_cell.length_c   1.000
_cell.angle_alpha   90.00
_cell.angle_beta   90.00
_cell.angle_gamma   90.00
#
_symmetry.space_group_name_H-M   'P 1'
#
loop_
_entity.id
_entity.type
_entity.pdbx_description
1 polymer ?
#
loop_
_entity_poly.entity_id
_entity_poly.type
_entity_poly.pdbx_seq_one_letter_code
_entity_poly.pdbx_strand_id
1 'polypeptide(L)' 'HLECKVVDEVDVGESTLFIAEVVEAYGSKEYLVRGKWNVRKVNVLEHLGGRVFTIATKVLYPER' A
#
# COMPACT_ATOMS: atom_id res chain seq x y z
N HIS A 1 8.88 3.78 0.70
CA HIS A 1 9.12 3.07 -0.56
C HIS A 1 9.58 1.66 -0.21
N LEU A 2 9.25 0.69 -1.06
CA LEU A 2 9.72 -0.69 -0.96
C LEU A 2 10.63 -0.93 -2.17
N GLU A 3 11.82 -1.46 -1.91
CA GLU A 3 12.69 -1.95 -2.98
C GLU A 3 12.53 -3.45 -3.06
N CYS A 4 12.38 -3.96 -4.29
CA CYS A 4 12.02 -5.34 -4.49
C CYS A 4 12.84 -5.96 -5.62
N LYS A 5 13.12 -7.26 -5.48
CA LYS A 5 13.71 -8.10 -6.53
C LYS A 5 12.63 -9.02 -7.07
N VAL A 6 12.36 -8.96 -8.38
CA VAL A 6 11.40 -9.86 -9.04
C VAL A 6 11.89 -11.31 -8.90
N VAL A 7 11.00 -12.18 -8.45
CA VAL A 7 11.26 -13.62 -8.29
C VAL A 7 10.44 -14.47 -9.26
N ASP A 8 9.32 -13.95 -9.75
CA ASP A 8 8.48 -14.62 -10.73
C ASP A 8 7.62 -13.62 -11.52
N GLU A 9 7.20 -14.03 -12.72
CA GLU A 9 6.35 -13.28 -13.64
C GLU A 9 5.28 -14.20 -14.23
N VAL A 10 4.02 -13.89 -13.96
CA VAL A 10 2.89 -14.70 -14.43
C VAL A 10 2.08 -13.90 -15.45
N ASP A 11 1.93 -14.44 -16.65
CA ASP A 11 1.00 -13.92 -17.66
C ASP A 11 -0.45 -14.17 -17.20
N VAL A 12 -1.22 -13.10 -17.02
CA VAL A 12 -2.64 -13.14 -16.65
C VAL A 12 -3.54 -12.54 -17.74
N GLY A 13 -3.09 -12.57 -19.00
CA GLY A 13 -3.83 -12.14 -20.17
C GLY A 13 -3.49 -10.71 -20.58
N GLU A 14 -4.26 -9.73 -20.12
CA GLU A 14 -4.04 -8.32 -20.46
C GLU A 14 -2.98 -7.63 -19.59
N SER A 15 -2.39 -8.36 -18.64
CA SER A 15 -1.41 -7.84 -17.68
C SER A 15 -0.44 -8.93 -17.27
N THR A 16 0.71 -8.51 -16.74
CA THR A 16 1.69 -9.41 -16.10
C THR A 16 1.64 -9.21 -14.60
N LEU A 17 1.42 -10.30 -13.86
CA LEU A 17 1.55 -10.30 -12.41
C LEU A 17 3.01 -10.54 -12.04
N PHE A 18 3.64 -9.52 -11.48
CA PHE A 18 4.99 -9.62 -10.92
C PHE A 18 4.93 -10.04 -9.46
N ILE A 19 5.68 -11.08 -9.10
CA ILE A 19 5.90 -11.48 -7.71
C ILE A 19 7.34 -11.12 -7.37
N ALA A 20 7.55 -10.38 -6.28
CA ALA A 20 8.86 -9.86 -5.92
C ALA A 20 9.13 -9.97 -4.41
N GLU A 21 10.38 -10.28 -4.07
CA GLU A 21 10.89 -10.26 -2.70
C GLU A 21 11.22 -8.82 -2.30
N VAL A 22 10.75 -8.36 -1.13
CA VAL A 22 11.13 -7.06 -0.57
C VAL A 22 12.53 -7.18 0.03
N VAL A 23 13.49 -6.44 -0.53
CA VAL A 23 14.90 -6.46 -0.07
C VAL A 23 15.20 -5.32 0.88
N GLU A 24 14.55 -4.16 0.70
CA GLU A 24 14.66 -3.00 1.58
C GLU A 24 13.31 -2.28 1.71
N ALA A 25 13.07 -1.67 2.87
CA ALA A 25 11.82 -0.98 3.17
C ALA A 25 12.06 0.32 3.95
N TYR A 26 11.51 1.41 3.42
CA TYR A 26 11.73 2.75 3.94
C TYR A 26 10.41 3.46 4.19
N GLY A 27 10.28 4.07 5.36
CA GLY A 27 9.06 4.74 5.78
C GLY A 27 9.35 5.98 6.60
N SER A 28 8.49 6.99 6.50
CA SER A 28 8.51 8.11 7.43
C SER A 28 8.07 7.64 8.81
N LYS A 29 8.90 7.87 9.83
CA LYS A 29 8.58 7.57 11.24
C LYS A 29 7.35 8.33 11.74
N GLU A 30 6.98 9.44 11.09
CA GLU A 30 5.78 10.21 11.41
C GLU A 30 4.50 9.53 10.92
N TYR A 31 4.56 8.93 9.74
CA TYR A 31 3.40 8.35 9.06
C TYR A 31 3.23 6.86 9.32
N LEU A 32 4.31 6.14 9.63
CA LEU A 32 4.30 4.74 10.02
C LEU A 32 4.66 4.61 11.50
N VAL A 33 3.66 4.33 12.33
CA VAL A 33 3.79 4.26 13.79
C VAL A 33 3.38 2.86 14.23
N ARG A 34 4.30 2.15 14.90
CA ARG A 34 4.07 0.78 15.40
C ARG A 34 3.59 -0.20 14.32
N GLY A 35 4.21 -0.13 13.13
CA GLY A 35 3.90 -1.01 12.00
C GLY A 35 2.56 -0.69 11.31
N LYS A 36 1.94 0.45 11.59
CA LYS A 36 0.65 0.86 11.01
C LYS A 36 0.72 2.28 10.47
N TRP A 37 -0.11 2.57 9.47
CA TRP A 37 -0.32 3.94 9.02
C TRP A 37 -0.98 4.77 10.11
N ASN A 38 -0.40 5.94 10.38
CA ASN A 38 -1.05 6.99 11.14
C ASN A 38 -2.01 7.75 10.22
N VAL A 39 -3.19 7.18 9.97
CA VAL A 39 -4.18 7.68 9.01
C VAL A 39 -4.73 9.07 9.33
N ARG A 40 -4.41 9.64 10.49
CA ARG A 40 -4.72 11.05 10.81
C ARG A 40 -3.72 12.03 10.19
N LYS A 41 -2.54 11.54 9.80
CA LYS A 41 -1.44 12.34 9.25
C LYS A 41 -1.13 11.98 7.80
N VAL A 42 -1.27 10.70 7.45
CA VAL A 42 -1.00 10.24 6.09
C VAL A 42 -2.27 10.23 5.25
N ASN A 43 -2.17 10.77 4.04
CA ASN A 43 -3.22 10.71 3.02
C ASN A 43 -2.85 9.64 1.99
N VAL A 44 -3.02 8.36 2.35
CA VAL A 44 -2.81 7.25 1.40
C VAL A 44 -3.93 7.31 0.37
N LEU A 45 -3.56 7.48 -0.90
CA LEU A 45 -4.51 7.52 -2.00
C LEU A 45 -5.02 6.11 -2.29
N GLU A 46 -6.33 5.97 -2.39
CA GLU A 46 -7.04 4.75 -2.77
C GLU A 46 -7.78 5.02 -4.08
N HIS A 47 -7.52 4.21 -5.11
CA HIS A 47 -8.09 4.42 -6.45
C HIS A 47 -9.55 3.92 -6.52
N LEU A 48 -10.45 4.77 -7.02
CA LEU A 48 -11.86 4.42 -7.22
C LEU A 48 -12.21 4.10 -8.68
N GLY A 49 -11.44 4.63 -9.63
CA GLY A 49 -11.67 4.44 -11.06
C GLY A 49 -11.46 5.72 -11.87
N GLY A 50 -11.02 5.56 -13.12
CA GLY A 50 -10.64 6.69 -13.98
C GLY A 50 -9.62 7.60 -13.28
N ARG A 51 -9.94 8.89 -13.15
CA ARG A 51 -9.10 9.90 -12.48
C ARG A 51 -9.51 10.20 -11.04
N VAL A 52 -10.32 9.34 -10.41
CA VAL A 52 -10.92 9.59 -9.10
C VAL A 52 -10.23 8.75 -8.01
N PHE A 53 -9.91 9.40 -6.89
CA PHE A 53 -9.25 8.82 -5.73
C PHE A 53 -9.96 9.23 -4.45
N THR A 54 -9.80 8.42 -3.41
CA THR A 54 -10.22 8.72 -2.05
C THR A 54 -9.04 8.58 -1.07
N ILE A 55 -9.27 8.96 0.18
CA ILE A 55 -8.36 8.74 1.30
C ILE A 55 -9.16 8.15 2.47
N ALA A 56 -8.51 7.38 3.34
CA ALA A 56 -9.12 6.91 4.57
C ALA A 56 -9.47 8.09 5.49
N THR A 57 -10.75 8.25 5.84
CA THR A 57 -11.24 9.37 6.67
C THR A 57 -11.55 8.98 8.12
N LYS A 58 -11.64 7.68 8.43
CA LYS A 58 -12.03 7.19 9.75
C LYS A 58 -11.29 5.91 10.13
N VAL A 59 -10.92 5.81 11.41
CA VAL A 59 -10.45 4.56 12.03
C VAL A 59 -11.64 3.85 12.64
N LEU A 60 -11.80 2.56 12.31
CA LEU A 60 -12.83 1.70 12.88
C LEU A 60 -12.17 0.61 13.72
N TYR A 61 -12.85 0.19 14.78
CA TYR A 61 -12.47 -0.94 15.62
C TYR A 61 -13.63 -1.94 15.62
N PRO A 62 -13.36 -3.24 15.64
CA PRO A 62 -14.41 -4.24 15.73
C PRO A 62 -15.22 -4.05 17.02
N GLU A 63 -16.52 -4.36 16.97
CA GLU A 63 -17.35 -4.50 18.16
C GLU A 63 -16.85 -5.72 18.97
N ARG A 64 -17.02 -5.66 20.30
CA ARG A 64 -16.58 -6.72 21.20
C ARG A 64 -17.39 -7.99 21.04
#